data_AF-A0A8D2L1L5-F1
#
_entry.id   AF-A0A8D2L1L5-F1
#
_cell.length_a   1.000
_cell.length_b   1.000
_cell.length_c   1.000
_cell.angle_alpha   90.00
_cell.angle_beta   90.00
_cell.angle_gamma   90.00
#
_symmetry.space_group_name_H-M   'P 1'
#
loop_
_entity.id
_entity.type
_entity.pdbx_description
1 polymer ?
#
loop_
_entity_poly.entity_id
_entity_poly.type
_entity_poly.pdbx_seq_one_letter_code
_entity_poly.pdbx_strand_id
1 'polypeptide(L)' 'MSSFETADTEEKATCLQITVYHPRQEELQVFRDFNFCQEQQLRADDLVKFGRDCNSCHFNFFDARVSRIQFLPSLS' A
#
# COMPACT_ATOMS: atom_id res chain seq x y z
N MET A 1 18.09 41.44 -17.19
CA MET A 1 16.75 40.86 -17.40
C MET A 1 16.64 39.63 -16.51
N SER A 2 15.43 39.39 -16.02
CA SER A 2 15.07 38.61 -14.83
C SER A 2 15.51 37.14 -14.81
N SER A 3 15.84 36.68 -13.61
CA SER A 3 16.28 35.37 -13.14
C SER A 3 15.26 34.24 -13.36
N PHE A 4 15.38 33.48 -14.44
CA PHE A 4 14.46 32.39 -14.79
C PHE A 4 15.08 30.98 -14.66
N GLU A 5 16.11 30.80 -13.82
CA GLU A 5 16.91 29.55 -13.79
C GLU A 5 16.71 28.67 -12.54
N THR A 6 15.73 28.94 -11.70
CA THR A 6 15.40 28.08 -10.54
C THR A 6 13.89 27.97 -10.39
N ALA A 7 13.23 27.31 -11.33
CA ALA A 7 11.90 26.77 -11.11
C ALA A 7 12.06 25.32 -10.62
N ASP A 8 11.58 25.04 -9.41
CA ASP A 8 11.60 23.69 -8.85
C ASP A 8 10.75 22.76 -9.75
N THR A 9 11.37 21.73 -10.33
CA THR A 9 10.65 20.69 -11.05
C THR A 9 10.24 19.60 -10.07
N GLU A 10 8.93 19.40 -9.88
CA GLU A 10 8.40 18.31 -9.06
C GLU A 10 8.53 16.97 -9.79
N GLU A 11 9.25 16.02 -9.19
CA GLU A 11 9.30 14.63 -9.65
C GLU A 11 7.99 13.92 -9.27
N LYS A 12 7.36 13.24 -10.24
CA LYS A 12 6.16 12.45 -9.99
C LYS A 12 6.54 11.07 -9.47
N ALA A 13 6.05 10.71 -8.30
CA ALA A 13 6.23 9.36 -7.74
C ALA A 13 5.40 8.32 -8.51
N THR A 14 5.96 7.12 -8.66
CA THR A 14 5.21 5.95 -9.15
C THR A 14 4.15 5.54 -8.13
N CYS A 15 2.90 5.37 -8.58
CA CYS A 15 1.79 4.97 -7.72
C CYS A 15 1.23 3.59 -8.14
N LEU A 16 1.13 2.67 -7.18
CA LEU A 16 0.45 1.39 -7.35
C LEU A 16 -0.98 1.49 -6.81
N GLN A 17 -1.96 1.57 -7.71
CA GLN A 17 -3.36 1.56 -7.33
C GLN A 17 -3.88 0.12 -7.22
N ILE A 18 -4.38 -0.26 -6.04
CA ILE A 18 -4.91 -1.60 -5.78
C ILE A 18 -6.41 -1.51 -5.50
N THR A 19 -7.19 -2.28 -6.25
CA THR A 19 -8.62 -2.51 -5.96
C THR A 19 -8.78 -3.92 -5.40
N VAL A 20 -9.41 -4.04 -4.24
CA VAL A 20 -9.60 -5.33 -3.56
C VAL A 20 -11.08 -5.66 -3.40
N TYR A 21 -11.40 -6.95 -3.36
CA TYR A 21 -12.74 -7.46 -3.13
C TYR A 21 -12.68 -8.74 -2.29
N HIS A 22 -13.60 -8.88 -1.34
CA HIS A 22 -13.83 -10.14 -0.66
C HIS A 22 -15.35 -10.39 -0.55
N PRO A 23 -15.86 -11.60 -0.87
CA PRO A 23 -17.31 -11.86 -0.92
C PRO A 23 -18.08 -11.56 0.36
N ARG A 24 -17.41 -11.57 1.51
CA ARG A 24 -17.97 -11.29 2.84
C ARG A 24 -17.22 -10.15 3.55
N GLN A 25 -16.77 -9.15 2.80
CA GLN A 25 -15.90 -8.08 3.32
C GLN A 25 -16.51 -7.31 4.50
N GLU A 26 -17.83 -7.06 4.47
CA GLU A 26 -18.53 -6.32 5.54
C GLU A 26 -18.71 -7.17 6.79
N GLU A 27 -19.11 -8.43 6.62
CA GLU A 27 -19.37 -9.35 7.73
C GLU A 27 -18.09 -9.74 8.46
N LEU A 28 -17.03 -10.09 7.72
CA LEU A 28 -15.75 -10.49 8.31
C LEU A 28 -14.83 -9.30 8.59
N GLN A 29 -15.19 -8.11 8.11
CA GLN A 29 -14.37 -6.90 8.24
C GLN A 29 -12.93 -7.09 7.72
N VAL A 30 -12.78 -7.84 6.62
CA VAL A 30 -11.47 -8.33 6.12
C VAL A 30 -10.48 -7.19 5.88
N PHE A 31 -10.97 -6.03 5.43
CA PHE A 31 -10.16 -4.86 5.11
C PHE A 31 -10.24 -3.74 6.15
N ARG A 32 -10.67 -4.02 7.38
CA ARG A 32 -10.86 -2.97 8.41
C ARG A 32 -9.59 -2.18 8.73
N ASP A 33 -8.42 -2.79 8.55
CA ASP A 33 -7.12 -2.18 8.86
C ASP A 33 -6.55 -1.44 7.63
N PHE A 34 -7.30 -1.33 6.53
CA PHE A 34 -6.86 -0.64 5.31
C PHE A 34 -7.33 0.82 5.31
N ASN A 35 -6.40 1.74 5.02
CA ASN A 35 -6.72 3.14 4.78
C ASN A 35 -7.05 3.33 3.28
N PHE A 36 -8.31 3.13 2.93
CA PHE A 36 -8.78 3.32 1.56
C PHE A 36 -8.70 4.78 1.11
N CYS A 37 -8.45 4.99 -0.18
CA CYS A 37 -8.36 6.31 -0.81
C CYS A 37 -7.29 7.23 -0.22
N GLN A 38 -6.30 6.66 0.48
CA GLN A 38 -5.13 7.36 0.97
C GLN A 38 -3.88 6.82 0.30
N GLU A 39 -3.08 7.72 -0.26
CA GLU A 39 -1.77 7.36 -0.81
C GLU A 39 -0.77 7.18 0.33
N GLN A 40 -0.06 6.06 0.32
CA GLN A 40 1.04 5.80 1.25
C GLN A 40 2.35 5.84 0.46
N GLN A 41 3.23 6.79 0.80
CA GLN A 41 4.58 6.82 0.26
C GLN A 41 5.43 5.76 0.94
N LEU A 42 6.13 4.98 0.12
CA LEU A 42 7.01 3.89 0.54
C LEU A 42 8.33 4.07 -0.18
N ARG A 43 9.43 3.62 0.44
CA ARG A 43 10.72 3.64 -0.23
C ARG A 43 10.77 2.54 -1.29
N ALA A 44 11.52 2.76 -2.35
CA ALA A 44 11.62 1.78 -3.44
C ALA A 44 12.28 0.46 -2.98
N ASP A 45 13.10 0.50 -1.93
CA ASP A 45 13.74 -0.67 -1.31
C ASP A 45 12.87 -1.35 -0.23
N ASP A 46 11.70 -0.79 0.11
CA ASP A 46 10.80 -1.39 1.08
C ASP A 46 10.08 -2.62 0.49
N LEU A 47 10.19 -3.75 1.19
CA LEU A 47 9.40 -4.94 0.89
C LEU A 47 8.00 -4.79 1.51
N VAL A 48 7.06 -4.31 0.71
CA VAL A 48 5.65 -4.20 1.10
C VAL A 48 5.08 -5.60 1.33
N LYS A 49 4.52 -5.84 2.51
CA LYS A 49 3.97 -7.17 2.86
C LYS A 49 2.48 -7.10 3.16
N PHE A 50 1.77 -8.08 2.60
CA PHE A 50 0.34 -8.30 2.79
C PHE A 50 0.16 -9.62 3.54
N GLY A 51 -0.67 -9.65 4.57
CA GLY A 51 -0.89 -10.84 5.40
C GLY A 51 -1.79 -10.55 6.58
N ARG A 52 -1.90 -11.49 7.54
CA ARG A 52 -2.69 -11.26 8.78
C ARG A 52 -1.87 -10.86 10.00
N ASP A 53 -0.55 -10.87 9.91
CA ASP A 53 0.33 -10.57 11.05
C ASP A 53 0.66 -9.07 11.09
N CYS A 54 0.02 -8.35 12.03
CA CYS A 54 0.15 -6.92 12.19
C CYS A 54 1.56 -6.42 12.55
N ASN A 55 2.42 -7.31 13.05
CA ASN A 55 3.79 -6.93 13.39
C ASN A 55 4.73 -7.00 12.19
N SER A 56 4.37 -7.79 11.17
CA SER A 56 5.25 -8.05 10.01
C SER A 56 4.69 -7.52 8.69
N CYS A 57 3.40 -7.24 8.60
CA CYS A 57 2.73 -6.78 7.38
C CYS A 57 2.35 -5.30 7.42
N HIS A 58 2.51 -4.65 6.27
CA HIS A 58 2.10 -3.27 6.03
C HIS A 58 0.58 -3.19 5.84
N PHE A 59 0.03 -4.17 5.11
CA PHE A 59 -1.39 -4.28 4.85
C PHE A 59 -1.93 -5.55 5.49
N ASN A 60 -2.78 -5.37 6.51
CA ASN A 60 -3.28 -6.46 7.35
C ASN A 60 -4.70 -6.86 6.96
N PHE A 61 -4.88 -8.12 6.60
CA PHE A 61 -6.20 -8.71 6.42
C PHE A 61 -6.70 -9.28 7.74
N PHE A 62 -7.85 -8.82 8.20
CA PHE A 62 -8.49 -9.34 9.41
C PHE A 62 -9.24 -10.64 9.11
N ASP A 63 -8.50 -11.70 8.77
CA ASP A 63 -9.07 -13.02 8.47
C ASP A 63 -8.06 -14.12 8.84
N ALA A 64 -8.49 -15.07 9.66
CA ALA A 64 -7.66 -16.18 10.13
C ALA A 64 -7.21 -17.14 9.01
N ARG A 65 -7.91 -17.14 7.87
CA ARG A 65 -7.60 -17.97 6.70
C ARG A 65 -6.41 -17.45 5.91
N VAL A 66 -6.05 -16.18 6.10
CA VAL A 66 -4.89 -15.56 5.45
C VAL A 66 -3.61 -16.00 6.16
N SER A 67 -2.54 -16.24 5.40
CA SER A 67 -1.23 -16.56 5.97
C SER A 67 -0.67 -15.38 6.78
N ARG A 68 0.25 -15.65 7.71
CA ARG A 68 0.92 -14.57 8.48
C ARG A 68 1.51 -13.52 7.53
N ILE A 69 2.18 -14.00 6.47
CA ILE A 69 2.60 -13.23 5.30
C ILE A 69 2.03 -13.98 4.09
N GLN A 70 1.23 -13.31 3.26
CA GLN A 70 0.55 -13.89 2.10
C GLN A 70 1.31 -13.63 0.81
N PHE A 71 1.74 -12.40 0.55
CA PHE A 71 2.53 -12.04 -0.63
C PHE A 71 3.29 -10.73 -0.45
N LEU A 72 4.26 -10.52 -1.33
CA LEU A 72 5.13 -9.36 -1.44
C LEU A 72 5.09 -8.90 -2.91
N PRO A 73 4.56 -7.72 -3.24
CA PRO A 73 4.71 -7.17 -4.57
C PRO A 73 6.16 -6.69 -4.76
N SER A 74 6.79 -7.11 -5.85
CA SER A 74 8.06 -6.56 -6.32
C SER A 74 7.76 -5.56 -7.43
N LEU A 75 8.14 -4.30 -7.24
CA LEU A 75 8.18 -3.32 -8.33
C LEU A 75 9.47 -3.54 -9.11
N SER A 76 9.36 -4.02 -10.36
CA SER A 76 10.47 -4.24 -11.28
C SER A 76 10.73 -3.03 -12.16
#